data_AF-A0A4P0Y010-F1
#
_entry.id   AF-A0A4P0Y010-F1
#
_cell.length_a   1.000
_cell.length_b   1.000
_cell.length_c   1.000
_cell.angle_alpha   90.00
_cell.angle_beta   90.00
_cell.angle_gamma   90.00
#
_symmetry.space_group_name_H-M   'P 1'
#
loop_
_entity.id
_entity.type
_entity.pdbx_description
1 polymer ?
#
loop_
_entity_poly.entity_id
_entity_poly.type
_entity_poly.pdbx_seq_one_letter_code
_entity_poly.pdbx_strand_id
1 'polypeptide(L)' 'MLEQQSILALLQTFEVTARHLSFTLAAHEMNLTQGAVSHRIRRLEMHIGFRLFIPHDA' A
#
# COMPACT_ATOMS: atom_id res chain seq x y z
N MET A 1 -20.51 6.33 -0.46
CA MET A 1 -19.48 7.07 -1.20
C MET A 1 -18.14 6.42 -0.90
N LEU A 2 -17.49 5.79 -1.88
CA LEU A 2 -16.15 5.27 -1.69
C LEU A 2 -15.20 6.46 -1.57
N GLU A 3 -14.49 6.58 -0.44
CA GLU A 3 -13.53 7.64 -0.24
C GLU A 3 -12.48 7.62 -1.35
N GLN A 4 -12.44 8.70 -2.13
CA GLN A 4 -11.39 8.94 -3.09
C GLN A 4 -10.09 9.16 -2.30
N GLN A 5 -9.35 8.09 -2.03
CA GLN A 5 -8.07 8.19 -1.34
C GLN A 5 -7.13 9.14 -2.08
N SER A 6 -6.58 10.12 -1.34
CA SER A 6 -5.63 11.09 -1.86
C SER A 6 -4.32 10.41 -2.26
N ILE A 7 -3.62 10.99 -3.24
CA ILE A 7 -2.30 10.49 -3.65
C ILE A 7 -1.30 10.46 -2.49
N LEU A 8 -1.42 11.40 -1.55
CA LEU A 8 -0.60 11.45 -0.34
C LEU A 8 -0.80 10.21 0.53
N ALA A 9 -2.05 9.79 0.75
CA ALA A 9 -2.33 8.59 1.53
C ALA A 9 -1.79 7.32 0.85
N LEU A 10 -1.78 7.27 -0.49
CA LEU A 10 -1.20 6.17 -1.26
C LEU A 10 0.32 6.11 -1.11
N LEU A 11 1.01 7.26 -1.25
CA LEU A 11 2.45 7.37 -1.07
C LEU A 11 2.88 7.04 0.37
N GLN A 12 2.12 7.48 1.37
CA GLN A 12 2.34 7.11 2.76
C GLN A 12 2.23 5.59 2.94
N THR A 13 1.20 4.94 2.37
CA THR A 13 1.08 3.49 2.46
C THR A 13 2.26 2.76 1.80
N PHE A 14 2.78 3.28 0.69
CA PHE A 14 3.99 2.75 0.07
C PHE A 14 5.21 2.88 0.98
N GLU A 15 5.49 4.07 1.53
CA GLU A 15 6.64 4.29 2.44
C GLU A 15 6.58 3.35 3.64
N VAL A 16 5.45 3.27 4.32
CA VAL A 16 5.29 2.43 5.52
C VAL A 16 5.47 0.94 5.16
N THR A 17 4.90 0.50 4.03
CA THR A 17 5.03 -0.89 3.58
C THR A 17 6.46 -1.24 3.19
N ALA A 18 7.17 -0.33 2.50
CA ALA A 18 8.56 -0.50 2.11
C ALA A 18 9.51 -0.52 3.33
N ARG A 19 9.24 0.32 4.34
CA ARG A 19 10.02 0.35 5.59
C ARG A 19 9.87 -0.94 6.40
N HIS A 20 8.66 -1.50 6.48
CA HIS A 20 8.40 -2.74 7.21
C HIS A 20 8.74 -4.01 6.44
N LEU A 21 8.86 -3.92 5.11
CA LEU A 21 8.94 -5.09 4.21
C LEU A 21 7.78 -6.10 4.46
N SER A 22 6.66 -5.62 4.99
CA SER A 22 5.54 -6.46 5.41
C SER A 22 4.22 -5.68 5.37
N PHE A 23 3.28 -6.17 4.56
CA PHE A 23 1.94 -5.61 4.45
C PHE A 23 1.15 -5.72 5.76
N THR A 24 1.42 -6.76 6.57
CA THR A 24 0.75 -6.96 7.86
C THR A 24 1.22 -5.96 8.90
N LEU A 25 2.54 -5.74 9.00
CA LEU A 25 3.11 -4.75 9.94
C LEU A 25 2.73 -3.32 9.55
N ALA A 26 2.74 -3.01 8.24
CA ALA A 26 2.29 -1.72 7.74
C ALA A 26 0.82 -1.44 8.06
N ALA A 27 -0.05 -2.46 7.91
CA ALA A 27 -1.46 -2.35 8.25
C ALA A 27 -1.66 -2.07 9.74
N HIS A 28 -0.90 -2.74 10.61
CA HIS A 28 -0.93 -2.49 12.05
C HIS A 28 -0.51 -1.05 12.39
N GLU A 29 0.59 -0.54 11.82
CA GLU A 29 1.03 0.84 12.06
C GLU A 29 0.01 1.88 11.57
N MET A 30 -0.60 1.64 10.41
CA MET A 30 -1.57 2.57 9.81
C MET A 30 -2.99 2.46 10.38
N ASN A 31 -3.22 1.57 11.35
CA ASN A 31 -4.55 1.22 11.85
C ASN A 31 -5.53 0.86 10.71
N LEU A 32 -5.07 -0.01 9.81
CA LEU A 32 -5.82 -0.50 8.65
C LEU A 32 -5.85 -2.02 8.66
N THR A 33 -6.72 -2.60 7.83
CA THR A 33 -6.64 -4.02 7.50
C THR A 33 -5.53 -4.25 6.46
N GLN A 34 -4.94 -5.44 6.46
CA GLN A 34 -3.96 -5.82 5.43
C GLN A 34 -4.55 -5.70 4.01
N GLY A 35 -5.83 -6.04 3.83
CA GLY A 35 -6.54 -5.87 2.57
C GLY A 35 -6.68 -4.41 2.14
N ALA A 36 -6.87 -3.48 3.09
CA ALA A 36 -6.90 -2.06 2.79
C ALA A 36 -5.54 -1.55 2.32
N VAL A 37 -4.44 -1.92 3.01
CA VAL A 37 -3.06 -1.60 2.58
C VAL A 37 -2.79 -2.14 1.17
N SER A 38 -3.10 -3.42 0.92
CA SER A 38 -2.95 -4.04 -0.41
C SER A 38 -3.72 -3.27 -1.50
N HIS A 39 -4.96 -2.88 -1.21
CA HIS A 39 -5.77 -2.09 -2.14
C HIS A 39 -5.17 -0.69 -2.42
N ARG A 40 -4.63 -0.01 -1.39
CA ARG A 40 -3.95 1.29 -1.57
C ARG A 40 -2.71 1.16 -2.44
N ILE A 41 -1.86 0.16 -2.19
CA ILE A 41 -0.68 -0.12 -3.02
C ILE A 41 -1.08 -0.37 -4.47
N ARG A 42 -2.06 -1.25 -4.70
CA ARG A 42 -2.56 -1.53 -6.06
C ARG A 42 -3.08 -0.27 -6.75
N ARG A 43 -3.76 0.62 -6.03
CA ARG A 43 -4.20 1.92 -6.58
C ARG A 43 -3.03 2.83 -6.95
N LEU A 44 -1.95 2.83 -6.18
CA LEU A 44 -0.75 3.59 -6.50
C LEU A 44 -0.05 3.04 -7.74
N GLU A 45 0.13 1.72 -7.80
CA GLU A 45 0.70 1.02 -8.96
C GLU A 45 -0.08 1.33 -10.25
N MET A 46 -1.43 1.39 -10.17
CA MET A 46 -2.26 1.81 -11.29
C MET A 46 -2.04 3.28 -11.70
N HIS A 47 -1.75 4.18 -10.77
CA HIS A 47 -1.46 5.59 -11.10
C HIS A 47 -0.10 5.77 -11.78
N ILE A 48 0.92 5.02 -11.33
CA ILE A 48 2.30 5.17 -11.82
C ILE A 48 2.63 4.23 -12.99
N GLY A 49 1.83 3.19 -13.22
CA GLY A 49 1.96 2.27 -14.36
C GLY A 49 2.97 1.14 -14.18
N PHE A 50 3.47 0.89 -12.96
CA PHE A 50 4.40 -0.20 -12.67
C PHE A 50 4.21 -0.76 -11.26
N ARG A 51 4.71 -1.98 -11.02
CA ARG A 51 4.64 -2.65 -9.71
C ARG A 51 5.68 -2.10 -8.74
N LEU A 52 5.26 -1.89 -7.50
CA LEU A 52 6.10 -1.39 -6.41
C LEU A 52 6.74 -2.52 -5.59
N PHE A 53 6.07 -3.67 -5.52
CA PHE A 53 6.56 -4.84 -4.78
C PHE A 53 6.56 -6.10 -5.65
N ILE A 54 7.51 -6.98 -5.37
CA ILE A 54 7.59 -8.33 -5.95
C ILE A 54 7.17 -9.37 -4.91
N PRO A 55 6.64 -10.53 -5.34
CA PRO A 55 6.47 -11.67 -4.44
C PRO A 55 7.82 -12.06 -3.82
N HIS A 56 7.80 -12.47 -2.56
CA HIS A 56 9.01 -12.85 -1.83
C HIS A 56 9.76 -14.04 -2.47
N ASP A 57 9.04 -14.91 -3.18
CA ASP A 57 9.58 -16.15 -3.76
C ASP A 57 9.70 -16.11 -5.30
N ALA A 58 9.83 -14.91 -5.88
CA ALA A 58 9.98 -14.70 -7.33
C ALA A 58 11.45 -14.57 -7.77
#